data_AF-A0A250JH59-F1
#
_entry.id   AF-A0A250JH59-F1
#
_cell.length_a   1.000
_cell.length_b   1.000
_cell.length_c   1.000
_cell.angle_alpha   90.00
_cell.angle_beta   90.00
_cell.angle_gamma   90.00
#
_symmetry.space_group_name_H-M   'P 1'
#
loop_
_entity.id
_entity.type
_entity.pdbx_description
1 polymer ?
#
loop_
_entity_poly.entity_id
_entity_poly.type
_entity_poly.pdbx_seq_one_letter_code
_entity_poly.pdbx_strand_id
1 'polypeptide(L)'
;MSYLLSRWLAAPATALRAGLVFGLAASILAACNPPPVAQDGTLETAEDTPLEVHLPASGNGALTFSIVDAPDHGTLGEISANGFVTYTPGADYNGEDAFTFRATNREGQSAQATVTLTITPVNDTPTLSSVANQGITAGSSTGDLAFTVGDVETAADSLTVTATSSNTDLVPNDPSHLVLGGSGSSRTLNVVSAAGTSGSTTITLSVSDGSATTSTTFVVDVTALASLYWVTAAGSLWRVDVNGTNAIELRTGIGGAALVATDPVTRTIFYSRGSAIARVDSDGANPVDIVANGGSPSGLAVDSTNRKLYWSDFNGKRVMRAELDGSNPTQVVGGIDSPSALAFDVPSGKVYVITYNNTRLVRFNLDGTNLETIGSGLGGQGVGLAVDSSGGKVYYSTRGNSIYVANLDGSNATTLVTNQNTVHGIAIDVTAGRLYWADWLGEVLRSANLADGSDIQDVSSGSGRNLSLAWMPAP
;
A
#
# COMPACT_ATOMS: atom_id res chain seq x y z
N MET A 1 -63.21 62.15 11.42
CA MET A 1 -64.62 62.44 11.82
C MET A 1 -65.30 61.08 11.93
N SER A 2 -65.44 60.50 13.12
CA SER A 2 -66.51 60.74 14.11
C SER A 2 -66.01 60.46 15.55
N TYR A 3 -66.08 61.45 16.47
CA TYR A 3 -67.06 61.59 17.60
C TYR A 3 -66.71 60.68 18.82
N LEU A 4 -66.57 61.12 20.09
CA LEU A 4 -67.31 62.09 20.90
C LEU A 4 -66.46 62.65 22.08
N LEU A 5 -66.69 63.91 22.43
CA LEU A 5 -66.22 64.62 23.63
C LEU A 5 -67.44 65.12 24.42
N SER A 6 -67.32 65.24 25.74
CA SER A 6 -68.20 66.03 26.62
C SER A 6 -67.37 66.60 27.79
N ARG A 7 -67.55 67.79 28.35
CA ARG A 7 -68.32 69.04 28.10
C ARG A 7 -67.90 69.98 29.24
N TRP A 8 -67.74 71.29 29.01
CA TRP A 8 -68.12 72.38 29.93
C TRP A 8 -68.54 73.60 29.07
N LEU A 9 -69.59 74.32 29.50
CA LEU A 9 -70.63 74.97 28.66
C LEU A 9 -70.55 76.51 28.49
N ALA A 10 -71.22 76.97 27.40
CA ALA A 10 -71.92 78.26 27.16
C ALA A 10 -71.05 79.51 26.80
N ALA A 11 -70.96 79.97 25.52
CA ALA A 11 -71.88 80.80 24.70
C ALA A 11 -71.69 82.34 24.92
N PRO A 12 -72.00 83.28 23.98
CA PRO A 12 -72.05 83.22 22.50
C PRO A 12 -71.55 84.51 21.74
N ALA A 13 -71.54 84.41 20.39
CA ALA A 13 -71.99 85.41 19.38
C ALA A 13 -71.23 86.72 19.00
N THR A 14 -71.21 86.93 17.67
CA THR A 14 -71.46 88.17 16.86
C THR A 14 -70.34 89.16 16.45
N ALA A 15 -70.11 89.17 15.12
CA ALA A 15 -70.25 90.27 14.13
C ALA A 15 -69.32 91.53 14.07
N LEU A 16 -68.83 91.74 12.83
CA LEU A 16 -68.63 92.98 12.04
C LEU A 16 -67.44 93.97 12.23
N ARG A 17 -66.74 94.18 11.09
CA ARG A 17 -66.04 95.40 10.55
C ARG A 17 -64.72 95.83 11.23
N ALA A 18 -63.65 96.26 10.53
CA ALA A 18 -63.51 96.90 9.22
C ALA A 18 -62.08 96.77 8.62
N GLY A 19 -61.98 96.80 7.27
CA GLY A 19 -60.89 97.34 6.41
C GLY A 19 -59.45 96.81 6.58
N LEU A 20 -58.71 96.39 5.56
CA LEU A 20 -58.38 97.14 4.34
C LEU A 20 -57.76 96.20 3.29
N VAL A 21 -58.03 96.48 2.03
CA VAL A 21 -57.51 95.84 0.81
C VAL A 21 -56.01 96.15 0.62
N PHE A 22 -55.20 95.16 0.20
CA PHE A 22 -54.35 95.17 -1.00
C PHE A 22 -53.27 94.07 -0.91
N GLY A 23 -53.10 93.30 -1.99
CA GLY A 23 -51.91 92.48 -2.20
C GLY A 23 -52.21 91.09 -2.74
N LEU A 24 -52.63 91.01 -4.01
CA LEU A 24 -52.42 89.81 -4.80
C LEU A 24 -50.91 89.66 -5.00
N ALA A 25 -50.22 89.05 -4.05
CA ALA A 25 -48.91 88.45 -4.28
C ALA A 25 -49.16 86.96 -4.43
N ALA A 26 -49.17 86.50 -5.69
CA ALA A 26 -48.86 85.11 -5.96
C ALA A 26 -47.41 84.89 -5.50
N SER A 27 -47.25 84.58 -4.21
CA SER A 27 -46.03 84.01 -3.67
C SER A 27 -45.95 82.62 -4.28
N ILE A 28 -45.22 82.52 -5.39
CA ILE A 28 -44.75 81.23 -5.88
C ILE A 28 -43.89 80.70 -4.73
N LEU A 29 -44.46 79.80 -3.93
CA LEU A 29 -43.67 78.92 -3.09
C LEU A 29 -42.88 78.09 -4.11
N ALA A 30 -41.69 78.56 -4.48
CA ALA A 30 -40.70 77.70 -5.07
C ALA A 30 -40.49 76.62 -4.01
N ALA A 31 -41.14 75.47 -4.21
CA ALA A 31 -40.81 74.27 -3.47
C ALA A 31 -39.30 74.15 -3.59
N CYS A 32 -38.60 74.23 -2.45
CA CYS A 32 -37.19 73.89 -2.38
C CYS A 32 -37.11 72.46 -2.92
N ASN A 33 -36.71 72.31 -4.19
CA ASN A 33 -36.51 71.03 -4.84
C ASN A 33 -35.00 70.78 -4.81
N PRO A 34 -34.44 70.28 -3.69
CA PRO A 34 -33.02 69.98 -3.66
C PRO A 34 -32.72 68.97 -4.78
N PRO A 35 -31.71 69.23 -5.63
CA PRO A 35 -31.26 68.26 -6.61
C PRO A 35 -30.82 66.97 -5.90
N PRO A 36 -30.77 65.83 -6.62
CA PRO A 36 -30.22 64.60 -6.04
C PRO A 36 -28.82 64.83 -5.49
N VAL A 37 -28.55 64.24 -4.32
CA VAL A 37 -27.24 64.17 -3.69
C VAL A 37 -26.93 62.71 -3.50
N ALA A 38 -25.92 62.21 -4.21
CA ALA A 38 -25.33 60.90 -3.99
C ALA A 38 -24.13 61.05 -3.05
N GLN A 39 -23.88 60.05 -2.21
CA GLN A 39 -22.77 60.06 -1.25
C GLN A 39 -21.84 58.88 -1.51
N ASP A 40 -20.55 59.09 -1.33
CA ASP A 40 -19.59 57.98 -1.41
C ASP A 40 -19.83 57.02 -0.23
N GLY A 41 -19.58 55.74 -0.48
CA GLY A 41 -19.75 54.68 0.51
C GLY A 41 -18.51 53.81 0.59
N THR A 42 -18.22 53.30 1.78
CA THR A 42 -17.19 52.28 2.00
C THR A 42 -17.82 51.08 2.68
N LEU A 43 -17.67 49.90 2.09
CA LEU A 43 -18.22 48.66 2.60
C LEU A 43 -17.16 47.56 2.58
N GLU A 44 -17.40 46.52 3.36
CA GLU A 44 -16.51 45.37 3.48
C GLU A 44 -17.32 44.09 3.30
N THR A 45 -16.73 43.11 2.63
CA THR A 45 -17.26 41.74 2.55
C THR A 45 -16.12 40.74 2.57
N ALA A 46 -16.43 39.48 2.90
CA ALA A 46 -15.50 38.39 2.64
C ALA A 46 -15.53 38.03 1.15
N GLU A 47 -14.43 37.49 0.63
CA GLU A 47 -14.46 36.87 -0.69
C GLU A 47 -15.49 35.74 -0.75
N ASP A 48 -15.96 35.47 -1.97
CA ASP A 48 -17.05 34.52 -2.28
C ASP A 48 -18.38 34.76 -1.55
N THR A 49 -18.50 35.89 -0.85
CA THR A 49 -19.70 36.26 -0.10
C THR A 49 -20.38 37.43 -0.78
N PRO A 50 -21.54 37.22 -1.42
CA PRO A 50 -22.32 38.32 -1.97
C PRO A 50 -22.76 39.30 -0.89
N LEU A 51 -22.65 40.60 -1.20
CA LEU A 51 -23.01 41.70 -0.31
C LEU A 51 -24.21 42.47 -0.88
N GLU A 52 -25.25 42.66 -0.07
CA GLU A 52 -26.32 43.60 -0.40
C GLU A 52 -25.87 45.04 -0.11
N VAL A 53 -25.82 45.87 -1.16
CA VAL A 53 -25.34 47.25 -1.12
C VAL A 53 -26.51 48.20 -1.28
N HIS A 54 -26.67 49.13 -0.34
CA HIS A 54 -27.59 50.26 -0.46
C HIS A 54 -26.86 51.46 -1.07
N LEU A 55 -27.38 52.02 -2.17
CA LEU A 55 -26.81 53.17 -2.87
C LEU A 55 -27.26 54.47 -2.18
N PRO A 56 -26.39 55.14 -1.40
CA PRO A 56 -26.82 56.25 -0.57
C PRO A 56 -27.05 57.51 -1.42
N ALA A 57 -28.31 57.80 -1.69
CA ALA A 57 -28.73 59.02 -2.36
C ALA A 57 -29.97 59.63 -1.70
N SER A 58 -30.05 60.96 -1.75
CA SER A 58 -31.20 61.74 -1.27
C SER A 58 -31.65 62.72 -2.35
N GLY A 59 -32.94 63.03 -2.38
CA GLY A 59 -33.53 63.96 -3.34
C GLY A 59 -35.04 64.03 -3.14
N ASN A 60 -35.68 65.03 -3.71
CA ASN A 60 -37.13 65.11 -3.70
C ASN A 60 -37.74 64.16 -4.75
N GLY A 61 -38.67 63.31 -4.32
CA GLY A 61 -39.37 62.36 -5.18
C GLY A 61 -38.62 61.04 -5.36
N ALA A 62 -39.17 60.18 -6.22
CA ALA A 62 -38.59 58.87 -6.52
C ALA A 62 -37.30 59.03 -7.34
N LEU A 63 -36.23 58.36 -6.93
CA LEU A 63 -34.95 58.32 -7.63
C LEU A 63 -34.85 57.06 -8.48
N THR A 64 -34.23 57.19 -9.65
CA THR A 64 -33.79 56.06 -10.49
C THR A 64 -32.27 55.96 -10.45
N PHE A 65 -31.76 54.74 -10.33
CA PHE A 65 -30.33 54.46 -10.20
C PHE A 65 -29.80 53.78 -11.46
N SER A 66 -28.55 54.05 -11.81
CA SER A 66 -27.82 53.41 -12.91
C SER A 66 -26.34 53.30 -12.57
N ILE A 67 -25.67 52.27 -13.07
CA ILE A 67 -24.22 52.12 -12.96
C ILE A 67 -23.56 52.95 -14.06
N VAL A 68 -22.59 53.77 -13.67
CA VAL A 68 -21.78 54.58 -14.60
C VAL A 68 -20.47 53.87 -14.90
N ASP A 69 -19.86 53.29 -13.87
CA ASP A 69 -18.66 52.48 -13.97
C ASP A 69 -18.84 51.22 -13.12
N ALA A 70 -18.57 50.07 -13.72
CA ALA A 70 -18.77 48.76 -13.09
C ALA A 70 -17.56 48.39 -12.23
N PRO A 71 -17.71 47.48 -11.25
CA PRO A 71 -16.57 46.92 -10.53
C PRO A 71 -15.63 46.16 -11.47
N ASP A 72 -14.33 46.21 -11.17
CA ASP A 72 -13.28 45.51 -11.94
C ASP A 72 -13.13 44.05 -11.49
N HIS A 73 -13.48 43.74 -10.23
CA HIS A 73 -13.22 42.46 -9.58
C HIS A 73 -14.46 41.83 -8.96
N GLY A 74 -15.63 42.16 -9.52
CA GLY A 74 -16.90 41.55 -9.14
C GLY A 74 -17.99 41.85 -10.16
N THR A 75 -19.22 41.51 -9.80
CA THR A 75 -20.40 41.77 -10.63
C THR A 75 -21.51 42.39 -9.79
N LEU A 76 -22.37 43.17 -10.44
CA LEU A 76 -23.55 43.77 -9.82
C LEU A 76 -24.81 43.12 -10.39
N GLY A 77 -25.73 42.76 -9.49
CA GLY A 77 -27.07 42.32 -9.85
C GLY A 77 -27.96 43.46 -10.36
N GLU A 78 -29.26 43.17 -10.52
CA GLU A 78 -30.23 44.22 -10.87
C GLU A 78 -30.39 45.22 -9.71
N ILE A 79 -30.45 46.52 -10.04
CA ILE A 79 -30.72 47.55 -9.05
C ILE A 79 -32.23 47.60 -8.78
N SER A 80 -32.61 47.43 -7.53
CA SER A 80 -33.99 47.51 -7.09
C SER A 80 -34.53 48.94 -7.09
N ALA A 81 -35.85 49.10 -7.09
CA ALA A 81 -36.50 50.42 -7.05
C ALA A 81 -36.21 51.23 -5.76
N ASN A 82 -35.78 50.56 -4.69
CA ASN A 82 -35.35 51.18 -3.43
C ASN A 82 -33.82 51.42 -3.36
N GLY A 83 -33.09 51.25 -4.47
CA GLY A 83 -31.66 51.58 -4.53
C GLY A 83 -30.75 50.54 -3.88
N PHE A 84 -31.18 49.28 -3.82
CA PHE A 84 -30.33 48.17 -3.39
C PHE A 84 -29.81 47.41 -4.60
N VAL A 85 -28.59 46.90 -4.51
CA VAL A 85 -27.95 46.07 -5.52
C VAL A 85 -27.10 45.01 -4.83
N THR A 86 -27.10 43.79 -5.35
CA THR A 86 -26.19 42.75 -4.84
C THR A 86 -24.86 42.87 -5.57
N TYR A 87 -23.78 43.05 -4.82
CA TYR A 87 -22.41 42.89 -5.30
C TYR A 87 -21.97 41.45 -5.05
N THR A 88 -21.38 40.81 -6.05
CA THR A 88 -20.77 39.49 -5.94
C THR A 88 -19.30 39.61 -6.31
N PRO A 89 -18.37 39.45 -5.36
CA PRO A 89 -16.94 39.39 -5.67
C PRO A 89 -16.66 38.34 -6.76
N GLY A 90 -15.60 38.55 -7.55
CA GLY A 90 -15.02 37.49 -8.36
C GLY A 90 -14.55 36.35 -7.46
N ALA A 91 -14.61 35.12 -7.97
CA ALA A 91 -14.15 33.95 -7.21
C ALA A 91 -12.67 34.14 -6.80
N ASP A 92 -12.37 33.82 -5.55
CA ASP A 92 -11.02 33.82 -4.97
C ASP A 92 -10.32 35.21 -5.01
N TYR A 93 -11.10 36.29 -5.17
CA TYR A 93 -10.56 37.64 -5.21
C TYR A 93 -10.67 38.32 -3.85
N ASN A 94 -9.51 38.68 -3.29
CA ASN A 94 -9.39 39.59 -2.16
C ASN A 94 -8.64 40.88 -2.57
N GLY A 95 -9.07 42.03 -2.04
CA GLY A 95 -8.50 43.33 -2.42
C GLY A 95 -9.50 44.47 -2.38
N GLU A 96 -9.14 45.59 -2.99
CA GLU A 96 -10.05 46.72 -3.17
C GLU A 96 -10.77 46.63 -4.53
N ASP A 97 -12.07 46.92 -4.52
CA ASP A 97 -12.86 47.09 -5.74
C ASP A 97 -13.74 48.35 -5.59
N ALA A 98 -14.27 48.89 -6.68
CA ALA A 98 -15.12 50.06 -6.63
C ALA A 98 -16.07 50.13 -7.82
N PHE A 99 -17.22 50.77 -7.62
CA PHE A 99 -18.12 51.10 -8.72
C PHE A 99 -18.74 52.47 -8.52
N THR A 100 -19.07 53.16 -9.62
CA THR A 100 -19.72 54.48 -9.59
C THR A 100 -21.17 54.36 -10.03
N PHE A 101 -22.09 54.89 -9.22
CA PHE A 101 -23.51 54.95 -9.57
C PHE A 101 -23.98 56.39 -9.81
N ARG A 102 -25.08 56.52 -10.56
CA ARG A 102 -25.81 57.77 -10.78
C ARG A 102 -27.23 57.66 -10.26
N ALA A 103 -27.63 58.59 -9.39
CA ALA A 103 -29.01 58.78 -8.96
C ALA A 103 -29.63 59.95 -9.73
N THR A 104 -30.80 59.74 -10.33
CA THR A 104 -31.50 60.73 -11.18
C THR A 104 -32.94 60.92 -10.71
N ASN A 105 -33.41 62.17 -10.61
CA ASN A 105 -34.83 62.47 -10.30
C ASN A 105 -35.68 62.55 -11.58
N ARG A 106 -37.00 62.72 -11.42
CA ARG A 106 -37.94 62.79 -12.56
C ARG A 106 -37.74 64.03 -13.44
N GLU A 107 -37.12 65.07 -12.89
CA GLU A 107 -36.78 66.32 -13.57
C GLU A 107 -35.45 66.22 -14.35
N GLY A 108 -34.76 65.08 -14.31
CA GLY A 108 -33.53 64.80 -15.06
C GLY A 108 -32.25 65.33 -14.42
N GLN A 109 -32.31 65.85 -13.19
CA GLN A 109 -31.13 66.22 -12.41
C GLN A 109 -30.47 64.95 -11.86
N SER A 110 -29.13 64.89 -11.86
CA SER A 110 -28.40 63.69 -11.41
C SER A 110 -27.18 64.02 -10.56
N ALA A 111 -26.87 63.14 -9.62
CA ALA A 111 -25.60 63.11 -8.89
C ALA A 111 -24.95 61.73 -9.00
N GLN A 112 -23.62 61.70 -8.90
CA GLN A 112 -22.83 60.48 -8.91
C GLN A 112 -22.08 60.33 -7.60
N ALA A 113 -21.82 59.09 -7.21
CA ALA A 113 -20.95 58.75 -6.10
C ALA A 113 -20.31 57.39 -6.33
N THR A 114 -19.22 57.14 -5.63
CA THR A 114 -18.46 55.90 -5.69
C THR A 114 -18.68 55.08 -4.43
N VAL A 115 -18.92 53.78 -4.62
CA VAL A 115 -18.89 52.79 -3.54
C VAL A 115 -17.55 52.06 -3.64
N THR A 116 -16.72 52.21 -2.62
CA THR A 116 -15.47 51.45 -2.45
C THR A 116 -15.76 50.21 -1.61
N LEU A 117 -15.26 49.06 -2.05
CA LEU A 117 -15.44 47.75 -1.45
C LEU A 117 -14.06 47.22 -1.03
N THR A 118 -13.95 46.78 0.22
CA THR A 118 -12.81 46.01 0.70
C THR A 118 -13.23 44.55 0.81
N ILE A 119 -12.64 43.69 -0.02
CA ILE A 119 -12.89 42.25 0.00
C ILE A 119 -11.79 41.59 0.83
N THR A 120 -12.18 40.95 1.93
CA THR A 120 -11.28 40.30 2.88
C THR A 120 -11.01 38.85 2.49
N PRO A 121 -9.76 38.38 2.63
CA PRO A 121 -9.40 37.00 2.30
C PRO A 121 -10.03 36.00 3.28
N VAL A 122 -10.42 34.84 2.75
CA VAL A 122 -10.93 33.67 3.46
C VAL A 122 -10.13 32.46 2.98
N ASN A 123 -9.71 31.62 3.92
CA ASN A 123 -8.87 30.47 3.58
C ASN A 123 -9.68 29.38 2.84
N ASP A 124 -9.21 28.97 1.68
CA ASP A 124 -9.69 27.82 0.93
C ASP A 124 -9.12 26.51 1.48
N THR A 125 -9.82 25.40 1.27
CA THR A 125 -9.27 24.11 1.66
C THR A 125 -8.31 23.59 0.59
N PRO A 126 -7.15 23.02 0.98
CA PRO A 126 -6.23 22.45 0.01
C PRO A 126 -6.88 21.34 -0.85
N THR A 127 -6.45 21.24 -2.09
CA THR A 127 -6.81 20.15 -3.01
C THR A 127 -5.78 19.02 -2.96
N LEU A 128 -6.27 17.78 -3.07
CA LEU A 128 -5.45 16.57 -3.07
C LEU A 128 -6.05 15.51 -4.00
N SER A 129 -5.28 15.00 -4.95
CA SER A 129 -5.72 13.92 -5.84
C SER A 129 -5.69 12.54 -5.16
N SER A 130 -6.59 11.64 -5.55
CA SER A 130 -6.60 10.26 -5.07
C SER A 130 -5.41 9.43 -5.57
N VAL A 131 -4.99 8.45 -4.77
CA VAL A 131 -4.03 7.39 -5.15
C VAL A 131 -4.76 6.05 -5.22
N ALA A 132 -4.40 5.19 -6.18
CA ALA A 132 -5.02 3.87 -6.32
C ALA A 132 -4.50 2.87 -5.27
N ASN A 133 -5.32 1.88 -4.92
CA ASN A 133 -4.90 0.77 -4.06
C ASN A 133 -3.70 0.02 -4.65
N GLN A 134 -2.84 -0.50 -3.77
CA GLN A 134 -1.59 -1.18 -4.14
C GLN A 134 -1.56 -2.61 -3.59
N GLY A 135 -0.87 -3.49 -4.32
CA GLY A 135 -0.52 -4.83 -3.86
C GLY A 135 1.00 -5.01 -3.91
N ILE A 136 1.61 -5.35 -2.78
CA ILE A 136 3.06 -5.58 -2.65
C ILE A 136 3.34 -6.88 -1.89
N THR A 137 4.56 -7.37 -1.95
CA THR A 137 5.01 -8.49 -1.12
C THR A 137 5.65 -8.00 0.17
N ALA A 138 5.63 -8.83 1.22
CA ALA A 138 6.28 -8.55 2.50
C ALA A 138 7.73 -8.06 2.33
N GLY A 139 8.07 -6.97 3.03
CA GLY A 139 9.41 -6.35 2.96
C GLY A 139 9.71 -5.61 1.65
N SER A 140 8.72 -5.42 0.77
CA SER A 140 8.86 -4.67 -0.49
C SER A 140 8.24 -3.28 -0.39
N SER A 141 8.32 -2.54 -1.50
CA SER A 141 7.92 -1.15 -1.66
C SER A 141 6.97 -0.99 -2.85
N THR A 142 6.08 0.00 -2.79
CA THR A 142 5.19 0.36 -3.91
C THR A 142 5.91 1.06 -5.07
N GLY A 143 7.17 1.49 -4.86
CA GLY A 143 7.78 2.56 -5.65
C GLY A 143 7.06 3.89 -5.43
N ASP A 144 7.39 4.89 -6.25
CA ASP A 144 6.83 6.23 -6.15
C ASP A 144 5.40 6.29 -6.69
N LEU A 145 4.44 6.50 -5.79
CA LEU A 145 3.04 6.76 -6.12
C LEU A 145 2.83 8.26 -6.32
N ALA A 146 2.51 8.68 -7.53
CA ALA A 146 2.30 10.10 -7.84
C ALA A 146 0.92 10.61 -7.38
N PHE A 147 0.89 11.83 -6.86
CA PHE A 147 -0.33 12.59 -6.56
C PHE A 147 -0.08 14.09 -6.71
N THR A 148 -1.15 14.88 -6.79
CA THR A 148 -1.08 16.33 -6.89
C THR A 148 -1.67 17.04 -5.70
N VAL A 149 -1.08 18.18 -5.35
CA VAL A 149 -1.53 19.09 -4.29
C VAL A 149 -1.64 20.51 -4.84
N GLY A 150 -2.52 21.31 -4.26
CA GLY A 150 -2.66 22.72 -4.61
C GLY A 150 -3.58 23.43 -3.64
N ASP A 151 -3.46 24.73 -3.57
CA ASP A 151 -4.27 25.59 -2.70
C ASP A 151 -4.30 26.99 -3.35
N VAL A 152 -5.36 27.74 -3.09
CA VAL A 152 -5.58 29.05 -3.74
C VAL A 152 -4.68 30.11 -3.11
N GLU A 153 -4.59 30.16 -1.77
CA GLU A 153 -3.74 31.13 -1.06
C GLU A 153 -2.31 30.62 -0.85
N THR A 154 -2.15 29.31 -0.66
CA THR A 154 -0.87 28.70 -0.26
C THR A 154 -0.14 28.11 -1.45
N ALA A 155 1.05 28.65 -1.74
CA ALA A 155 1.92 28.08 -2.76
C ALA A 155 2.16 26.58 -2.49
N ALA A 156 2.11 25.75 -3.54
CA ALA A 156 2.20 24.29 -3.41
C ALA A 156 3.49 23.78 -2.75
N ASP A 157 4.56 24.57 -2.77
CA ASP A 157 5.81 24.28 -2.06
C ASP A 157 5.75 24.53 -0.55
N SER A 158 4.81 25.35 -0.10
CA SER A 158 4.56 25.68 1.31
C SER A 158 3.53 24.76 1.96
N LEU A 159 2.82 23.95 1.18
CA LEU A 159 1.89 22.95 1.70
C LEU A 159 2.63 21.84 2.45
N THR A 160 2.10 21.46 3.61
CA THR A 160 2.61 20.36 4.43
C THR A 160 1.88 19.08 4.07
N VAL A 161 2.65 18.07 3.63
CA VAL A 161 2.13 16.74 3.30
C VAL A 161 2.50 15.73 4.38
N THR A 162 1.55 14.92 4.80
CA THR A 162 1.76 13.83 5.77
C THR A 162 1.08 12.55 5.32
N ALA A 163 1.65 11.40 5.68
CA ALA A 163 1.05 10.09 5.44
C ALA A 163 1.05 9.28 6.74
N THR A 164 0.00 8.49 6.95
CA THR A 164 -0.10 7.56 8.09
C THR A 164 -0.73 6.24 7.66
N SER A 165 -0.31 5.17 8.28
CA SER A 165 -0.84 3.81 8.15
C SER A 165 -1.74 3.48 9.34
N SER A 166 -2.86 2.81 9.05
CA SER A 166 -3.77 2.26 10.08
C SER A 166 -3.20 1.04 10.82
N ASN A 167 -2.16 0.40 10.26
CA ASN A 167 -1.49 -0.76 10.82
C ASN A 167 0.02 -0.51 10.83
N THR A 168 0.53 -0.04 11.96
CA THR A 168 1.94 0.35 12.13
C THR A 168 2.88 -0.85 12.24
N ASP A 169 2.37 -2.04 12.53
CA ASP A 169 3.17 -3.26 12.53
C ASP A 169 3.47 -3.70 11.09
N LEU A 170 2.55 -3.43 10.15
CA LEU A 170 2.69 -3.75 8.73
C LEU A 170 3.43 -2.65 7.94
N VAL A 171 3.08 -1.39 8.19
CA VAL A 171 3.72 -0.20 7.61
C VAL A 171 3.90 0.83 8.72
N PRO A 172 5.09 0.93 9.34
CA PRO A 172 5.39 1.93 10.36
C PRO A 172 5.20 3.38 9.87
N ASN A 173 4.82 4.27 10.79
CA ASN A 173 4.65 5.71 10.50
C ASN A 173 5.97 6.48 10.68
N ASP A 174 7.01 6.06 9.94
CA ASP A 174 8.32 6.71 9.97
C ASP A 174 8.86 6.96 8.55
N PRO A 175 9.83 7.88 8.38
CA PRO A 175 10.33 8.28 7.06
C PRO A 175 11.04 7.20 6.25
N SER A 176 11.34 6.02 6.82
CA SER A 176 11.87 4.88 6.07
C SER A 176 10.78 3.98 5.46
N HIS A 177 9.53 4.11 5.92
CA HIS A 177 8.38 3.32 5.45
C HIS A 177 7.33 4.15 4.73
N LEU A 178 7.20 5.44 5.06
CA LEU A 178 6.35 6.40 4.36
C LEU A 178 7.24 7.52 3.82
N VAL A 179 7.82 7.29 2.65
CA VAL A 179 8.81 8.18 2.04
C VAL A 179 8.08 9.16 1.14
N LEU A 180 7.90 10.41 1.60
CA LEU A 180 7.35 11.49 0.79
C LEU A 180 8.43 12.11 -0.11
N GLY A 181 8.06 12.43 -1.35
CA GLY A 181 8.94 13.02 -2.35
C GLY A 181 8.21 13.98 -3.29
N GLY A 182 8.89 14.38 -4.37
CA GLY A 182 8.40 15.37 -5.33
C GLY A 182 8.43 16.82 -4.82
N SER A 183 8.01 17.76 -5.66
CA SER A 183 8.10 19.21 -5.44
C SER A 183 6.92 19.97 -6.06
N GLY A 184 6.61 21.14 -5.53
CA GLY A 184 5.47 21.96 -5.97
C GLY A 184 4.16 21.19 -5.89
N SER A 185 3.37 21.28 -6.95
CA SER A 185 2.09 20.58 -7.05
C SER A 185 2.22 19.09 -7.34
N SER A 186 3.41 18.58 -7.72
CA SER A 186 3.62 17.17 -8.08
C SER A 186 4.41 16.45 -6.99
N ARG A 187 3.74 15.61 -6.22
CA ARG A 187 4.30 14.92 -5.06
C ARG A 187 4.27 13.41 -5.26
N THR A 188 5.11 12.71 -4.51
CA THR A 188 5.16 11.25 -4.50
C THR A 188 5.12 10.69 -3.09
N LEU A 189 4.59 9.48 -2.95
CA LEU A 189 4.68 8.68 -1.73
C LEU A 189 5.16 7.29 -2.11
N ASN A 190 6.26 6.85 -1.50
CA ASN A 190 6.67 5.46 -1.54
C ASN A 190 6.37 4.79 -0.20
N VAL A 191 5.56 3.74 -0.25
CA VAL A 191 5.18 2.93 0.91
C VAL A 191 6.02 1.67 0.96
N VAL A 192 6.73 1.45 2.06
CA VAL A 192 7.54 0.25 2.32
C VAL A 192 6.89 -0.55 3.45
N SER A 193 6.72 -1.85 3.24
CA SER A 193 6.20 -2.77 4.27
C SER A 193 7.32 -3.31 5.15
N ALA A 194 6.99 -3.62 6.40
CA ALA A 194 7.91 -4.31 7.30
C ALA A 194 8.20 -5.74 6.80
N ALA A 195 9.45 -6.17 6.90
CA ALA A 195 9.86 -7.51 6.49
C ALA A 195 9.13 -8.60 7.29
N GLY A 196 8.73 -9.69 6.63
CA GLY A 196 8.08 -10.83 7.29
C GLY A 196 6.64 -10.59 7.76
N THR A 197 6.04 -9.44 7.44
CA THR A 197 4.65 -9.12 7.81
C THR A 197 3.74 -9.16 6.57
N SER A 198 2.47 -9.50 6.77
CA SER A 198 1.47 -9.57 5.71
C SER A 198 0.10 -9.18 6.24
N GLY A 199 -0.77 -8.69 5.36
CA GLY A 199 -2.11 -8.23 5.72
C GLY A 199 -2.50 -7.06 4.86
N SER A 200 -3.42 -6.24 5.35
CA SER A 200 -3.89 -5.05 4.67
C SER A 200 -3.76 -3.85 5.60
N THR A 201 -3.41 -2.68 5.05
CA THR A 201 -3.46 -1.40 5.76
C THR A 201 -4.05 -0.31 4.88
N THR A 202 -4.77 0.62 5.51
CA THR A 202 -5.20 1.85 4.87
C THR A 202 -4.15 2.93 5.12
N ILE A 203 -3.64 3.51 4.04
CA ILE A 203 -2.80 4.70 4.09
C ILE A 203 -3.71 5.94 3.98
N THR A 204 -3.56 6.88 4.92
CA THR A 204 -4.19 8.19 4.88
C THR A 204 -3.14 9.23 4.52
N LEU A 205 -3.33 9.89 3.39
CA LEU A 205 -2.50 10.99 2.91
C LEU A 205 -3.25 12.30 3.17
N SER A 206 -2.58 13.27 3.79
CA SER A 206 -3.16 14.56 4.18
C SER A 206 -2.29 15.71 3.72
N VAL A 207 -2.93 16.79 3.27
CA VAL A 207 -2.29 18.04 2.87
C VAL A 207 -2.89 19.17 3.70
N SER A 208 -2.03 20.01 4.28
CA SER A 208 -2.42 21.17 5.07
C SER A 208 -1.66 22.43 4.64
N ASP A 209 -2.36 23.54 4.59
CA ASP A 209 -1.86 24.91 4.45
C ASP A 209 -1.52 25.56 5.83
N GLY A 210 -1.79 24.87 6.94
CA GLY A 210 -1.66 25.36 8.31
C GLY A 210 -2.98 25.82 8.96
N SER A 211 -4.04 26.01 8.17
CA SER A 211 -5.38 26.43 8.60
C SER A 211 -6.41 25.33 8.41
N ALA A 212 -6.42 24.70 7.24
CA ALA A 212 -7.28 23.61 6.83
C ALA A 212 -6.46 22.35 6.48
N THR A 213 -7.16 21.22 6.32
CA THR A 213 -6.54 19.95 5.93
C THR A 213 -7.51 19.16 5.08
N THR A 214 -7.02 18.63 3.96
CA THR A 214 -7.73 17.69 3.09
C THR A 214 -7.00 16.36 3.08
N SER A 215 -7.75 15.27 3.11
CA SER A 215 -7.19 13.91 3.15
C SER A 215 -7.84 12.98 2.14
N THR A 216 -7.06 12.02 1.64
CA THR A 216 -7.54 10.87 0.87
C THR A 216 -6.96 9.59 1.45
N THR A 217 -7.61 8.46 1.17
CA THR A 217 -7.12 7.14 1.60
C THR A 217 -6.98 6.19 0.42
N PHE A 218 -6.09 5.21 0.58
CA PHE A 218 -5.97 4.05 -0.31
C PHE A 218 -5.49 2.84 0.48
N VAL A 219 -5.75 1.64 -0.02
CA VAL A 219 -5.37 0.38 0.62
C VAL A 219 -4.04 -0.11 0.07
N VAL A 220 -3.19 -0.64 0.94
CA VAL A 220 -1.99 -1.41 0.61
C VAL A 220 -2.16 -2.82 1.14
N ASP A 221 -2.30 -3.77 0.22
CA ASP A 221 -2.34 -5.21 0.51
C ASP A 221 -0.93 -5.79 0.40
N VAL A 222 -0.46 -6.40 1.49
CA VAL A 222 0.87 -7.00 1.61
C VAL A 222 0.73 -8.51 1.67
N THR A 223 1.16 -9.20 0.62
CA THR A 223 1.14 -10.66 0.55
C THR A 223 2.39 -11.25 1.20
N ALA A 224 2.20 -12.29 2.02
CA ALA A 224 3.31 -13.03 2.60
C ALA A 224 4.14 -13.73 1.51
N LEU A 225 5.42 -13.95 1.80
CA LEU A 225 6.34 -14.66 0.91
C LEU A 225 6.50 -16.12 1.35
N ALA A 226 6.84 -16.97 0.39
CA ALA A 226 7.38 -18.29 0.68
C ALA A 226 8.72 -18.16 1.41
N SER A 227 9.09 -19.20 2.14
CA SER A 227 10.34 -19.22 2.91
C SER A 227 11.20 -20.43 2.55
N LEU A 228 12.52 -20.22 2.59
CA LEU A 228 13.52 -21.26 2.52
C LEU A 228 14.02 -21.58 3.93
N TYR A 229 14.22 -22.86 4.19
CA TYR A 229 14.79 -23.38 5.42
C TYR A 229 16.03 -24.18 5.09
N TRP A 230 17.11 -23.92 5.81
CA TRP A 230 18.36 -24.63 5.59
C TRP A 230 19.12 -24.85 6.88
N VAL A 231 20.07 -25.77 6.80
CA VAL A 231 20.96 -26.10 7.91
C VAL A 231 22.41 -25.90 7.48
N THR A 232 23.19 -25.30 8.38
CA THR A 232 24.61 -25.03 8.17
C THR A 232 25.45 -26.19 8.71
N ALA A 233 26.68 -26.33 8.19
CA ALA A 233 27.66 -27.30 8.70
C ALA A 233 28.06 -27.05 10.17
N ALA A 234 27.87 -25.82 10.66
CA ALA A 234 28.08 -25.45 12.05
C ALA A 234 26.96 -25.97 12.97
N GLY A 235 25.87 -26.50 12.40
CA GLY A 235 24.74 -27.01 13.16
C GLY A 235 23.77 -25.91 13.60
N SER A 236 23.40 -25.03 12.67
CA SER A 236 22.32 -24.06 12.86
C SER A 236 21.20 -24.24 11.85
N LEU A 237 19.95 -24.10 12.29
CA LEU A 237 18.74 -24.05 11.45
C LEU A 237 18.37 -22.60 11.19
N TRP A 238 18.20 -22.27 9.92
CA TRP A 238 17.91 -20.92 9.45
C TRP A 238 16.64 -20.87 8.61
N ARG A 239 16.04 -19.69 8.58
CA ARG A 239 14.91 -19.30 7.72
C ARG A 239 15.25 -18.01 6.97
N VAL A 240 14.79 -17.88 5.73
CA VAL A 240 14.82 -16.62 4.96
C VAL A 240 13.60 -16.56 4.04
N ASP A 241 13.09 -15.37 3.75
CA ASP A 241 12.07 -15.20 2.71
C ASP A 241 12.71 -15.37 1.32
N VAL A 242 11.95 -15.85 0.32
CA VAL A 242 12.52 -16.19 -1.00
C VAL A 242 13.16 -15.01 -1.76
N ASN A 243 12.86 -13.77 -1.36
CA ASN A 243 13.50 -12.56 -1.87
C ASN A 243 14.80 -12.19 -1.13
N GLY A 244 15.24 -13.02 -0.18
CA GLY A 244 16.45 -12.83 0.62
C GLY A 244 16.31 -11.93 1.83
N THR A 245 15.11 -11.42 2.10
CA THR A 245 14.84 -10.62 3.31
C THR A 245 14.54 -11.52 4.51
N ASN A 246 14.56 -10.92 5.72
CA ASN A 246 14.09 -11.58 6.93
C ASN A 246 14.81 -12.90 7.28
N ALA A 247 16.14 -12.91 7.10
CA ALA A 247 16.97 -14.04 7.49
C ALA A 247 17.06 -14.14 9.02
N ILE A 248 16.69 -15.29 9.59
CA ILE A 248 16.64 -15.54 11.03
C ILE A 248 17.29 -16.89 11.35
N GLU A 249 18.19 -16.92 12.34
CA GLU A 249 18.67 -18.16 12.95
C GLU A 249 17.61 -18.67 13.92
N LEU A 250 16.92 -19.75 13.55
CA LEU A 250 15.86 -20.33 14.36
C LEU A 250 16.43 -21.15 15.52
N ARG A 251 17.57 -21.83 15.29
CA ARG A 251 18.17 -22.72 16.29
C ARG A 251 19.65 -22.98 16.07
N THR A 252 20.39 -23.12 17.16
CA THR A 252 21.81 -23.54 17.17
C THR A 252 21.98 -24.91 17.84
N GLY A 253 23.15 -25.53 17.67
CA GLY A 253 23.51 -26.79 18.32
C GLY A 253 22.81 -28.03 17.72
N ILE A 254 22.29 -27.94 16.50
CA ILE A 254 21.82 -29.09 15.73
C ILE A 254 23.05 -29.83 15.16
N GLY A 255 23.75 -30.59 16.00
CA GLY A 255 25.02 -31.22 15.65
C GLY A 255 24.95 -32.17 14.43
N GLY A 256 26.03 -32.20 13.64
CA GLY A 256 26.27 -33.15 12.54
C GLY A 256 25.84 -32.65 11.15
N ALA A 257 25.89 -33.54 10.16
CA ALA A 257 25.36 -33.29 8.81
C ALA A 257 23.82 -33.29 8.85
N ALA A 258 23.25 -32.20 9.38
CA ALA A 258 21.82 -32.05 9.53
C ALA A 258 21.13 -31.96 8.15
N LEU A 259 19.90 -32.45 8.12
CA LEU A 259 18.98 -32.44 6.99
C LEU A 259 17.76 -31.63 7.36
N VAL A 260 17.01 -31.13 6.38
CA VAL A 260 15.77 -30.38 6.63
C VAL A 260 14.69 -30.75 5.62
N ALA A 261 13.46 -30.84 6.11
CA ALA A 261 12.23 -30.96 5.33
C ALA A 261 11.12 -30.14 5.99
N THR A 262 10.09 -29.80 5.22
CA THR A 262 9.00 -28.91 5.66
C THR A 262 7.66 -29.57 5.42
N ASP A 263 6.71 -29.27 6.30
CA ASP A 263 5.30 -29.58 6.15
C ASP A 263 4.51 -28.27 6.06
N PRO A 264 4.09 -27.86 4.85
CA PRO A 264 3.32 -26.64 4.66
C PRO A 264 1.95 -26.64 5.35
N VAL A 265 1.37 -27.82 5.60
CA VAL A 265 0.01 -27.95 6.15
C VAL A 265 -0.02 -27.58 7.63
N THR A 266 0.97 -28.02 8.40
CA THR A 266 1.08 -27.67 9.84
C THR A 266 2.16 -26.67 10.14
N ARG A 267 2.83 -26.10 9.12
CA ARG A 267 3.96 -25.18 9.28
C ARG A 267 5.03 -25.73 10.21
N THR A 268 5.38 -26.99 9.98
CA THR A 268 6.35 -27.72 10.79
C THR A 268 7.62 -27.94 9.98
N ILE A 269 8.77 -27.79 10.63
CA ILE A 269 10.09 -28.12 10.09
C ILE A 269 10.54 -29.42 10.74
N PHE A 270 11.02 -30.35 9.93
CA PHE A 270 11.66 -31.59 10.36
C PHE A 270 13.14 -31.51 10.06
N TYR A 271 13.99 -31.90 11.00
CA TYR A 271 15.43 -31.90 10.78
C TYR A 271 16.12 -33.05 11.51
N SER A 272 17.26 -33.50 10.97
CA SER A 272 18.08 -34.53 11.61
C SER A 272 19.08 -33.91 12.59
N ARG A 273 19.40 -34.66 13.65
CA ARG A 273 20.45 -34.33 14.63
C ARG A 273 21.20 -35.61 14.96
N GLY A 274 22.31 -35.84 14.26
CA GLY A 274 22.97 -37.14 14.27
C GLY A 274 22.06 -38.23 13.69
N SER A 275 21.80 -39.29 14.47
CA SER A 275 20.85 -40.35 14.08
C SER A 275 19.40 -40.02 14.43
N ALA A 276 19.13 -39.01 15.25
CA ALA A 276 17.77 -38.64 15.62
C ALA A 276 17.11 -37.75 14.56
N ILE A 277 15.77 -37.76 14.55
CA ILE A 277 14.96 -36.81 13.78
C ILE A 277 14.07 -36.05 14.76
N ALA A 278 14.03 -34.74 14.60
CA ALA A 278 13.27 -33.82 15.42
C ALA A 278 12.34 -32.97 14.55
N ARG A 279 11.34 -32.37 15.19
CA ARG A 279 10.47 -31.36 14.60
C ARG A 279 10.51 -30.07 15.41
N VAL A 280 10.14 -28.98 14.76
CA VAL A 280 10.00 -27.64 15.35
C VAL A 280 8.96 -26.86 14.53
N ASP A 281 8.30 -25.87 15.15
CA ASP A 281 7.41 -24.97 14.43
C ASP A 281 8.20 -24.09 13.44
N SER A 282 7.52 -23.54 12.43
CA SER A 282 8.16 -22.76 11.35
C SER A 282 8.91 -21.51 11.80
N ASP A 283 8.66 -21.05 13.02
CA ASP A 283 9.29 -19.93 13.72
C ASP A 283 10.39 -20.38 14.70
N GLY A 284 10.69 -21.68 14.78
CA GLY A 284 11.68 -22.24 15.70
C GLY A 284 11.14 -22.63 17.08
N ALA A 285 9.85 -22.44 17.35
CA ALA A 285 9.25 -22.79 18.64
C ALA A 285 9.00 -24.30 18.81
N ASN A 286 8.84 -24.73 20.07
CA ASN A 286 8.39 -26.07 20.46
C ASN A 286 9.17 -27.26 19.85
N PRO A 287 10.51 -27.31 19.96
CA PRO A 287 11.28 -28.40 19.41
C PRO A 287 11.03 -29.73 20.14
N VAL A 288 10.83 -30.81 19.38
CA VAL A 288 10.61 -32.16 19.91
C VAL A 288 11.40 -33.19 19.12
N ASP A 289 12.16 -34.04 19.82
CA ASP A 289 12.73 -35.25 19.21
C ASP A 289 11.62 -36.28 18.99
N ILE A 290 11.41 -36.68 17.74
CA ILE A 290 10.28 -37.54 17.35
C ILE A 290 10.74 -38.95 16.98
N VAL A 291 11.97 -39.11 16.46
CA VAL A 291 12.59 -40.41 16.20
C VAL A 291 13.96 -40.43 16.87
N ALA A 292 14.12 -41.27 17.89
CA ALA A 292 15.36 -41.31 18.67
C ALA A 292 16.55 -41.90 17.91
N ASN A 293 16.31 -42.87 17.01
CA ASN A 293 17.35 -43.51 16.20
C ASN A 293 16.82 -43.89 14.82
N GLY A 294 17.03 -43.01 13.84
CA GLY A 294 16.73 -43.21 12.43
C GLY A 294 17.83 -43.94 11.65
N GLY A 295 18.86 -44.48 12.30
CA GLY A 295 20.01 -45.10 11.64
C GLY A 295 21.03 -44.05 11.18
N SER A 296 21.26 -43.93 9.88
CA SER A 296 22.12 -42.91 9.29
C SER A 296 21.35 -42.05 8.27
N PRO A 297 20.50 -41.11 8.73
CA PRO A 297 19.71 -40.25 7.85
C PRO A 297 20.60 -39.49 6.85
N SER A 298 20.28 -39.55 5.55
CA SER A 298 20.99 -38.77 4.50
C SER A 298 20.08 -37.92 3.60
N GLY A 299 18.76 -38.05 3.75
CA GLY A 299 17.75 -37.22 3.12
C GLY A 299 16.47 -37.29 3.96
N LEU A 300 15.73 -36.17 4.00
CA LEU A 300 14.43 -36.07 4.65
C LEU A 300 13.42 -35.54 3.63
N ALA A 301 12.20 -36.07 3.68
CA ALA A 301 11.09 -35.51 2.91
C ALA A 301 9.77 -35.79 3.63
N VAL A 302 8.82 -34.88 3.47
CA VAL A 302 7.48 -35.00 4.05
C VAL A 302 6.45 -35.17 2.94
N ASP A 303 5.66 -36.23 3.03
CA ASP A 303 4.42 -36.36 2.27
C ASP A 303 3.31 -35.68 3.07
N SER A 304 3.06 -34.42 2.74
CA SER A 304 2.09 -33.58 3.46
C SER A 304 0.65 -34.05 3.23
N THR A 305 0.37 -34.69 2.09
CA THR A 305 -0.96 -35.21 1.74
C THR A 305 -1.29 -36.43 2.58
N ASN A 306 -0.36 -37.38 2.70
CA ASN A 306 -0.58 -38.61 3.47
C ASN A 306 -0.13 -38.50 4.93
N ARG A 307 0.35 -37.32 5.36
CA ARG A 307 0.83 -37.02 6.72
C ARG A 307 1.93 -37.98 7.18
N LYS A 308 2.95 -38.19 6.33
CA LYS A 308 4.07 -39.11 6.62
C LYS A 308 5.42 -38.43 6.49
N LEU A 309 6.33 -38.79 7.40
CA LEU A 309 7.74 -38.44 7.33
C LEU A 309 8.53 -39.59 6.71
N TYR A 310 9.38 -39.31 5.73
CA TYR A 310 10.29 -40.28 5.14
C TYR A 310 11.75 -39.85 5.29
N TRP A 311 12.64 -40.83 5.42
CA TRP A 311 14.07 -40.58 5.40
C TRP A 311 14.83 -41.73 4.74
N SER A 312 15.93 -41.40 4.07
CA SER A 312 16.90 -42.39 3.61
C SER A 312 17.85 -42.75 4.74
N ASP A 313 18.08 -44.05 4.95
CA ASP A 313 19.07 -44.57 5.88
C ASP A 313 20.29 -45.06 5.07
N PHE A 314 21.32 -44.21 5.02
CA PHE A 314 22.49 -44.37 4.15
C PHE A 314 23.20 -45.71 4.38
N ASN A 315 23.49 -46.02 5.65
CA ASN A 315 24.18 -47.25 6.04
C ASN A 315 23.24 -48.45 6.07
N GLY A 316 21.96 -48.24 6.38
CA GLY A 316 20.93 -49.29 6.32
C GLY A 316 20.50 -49.67 4.91
N LYS A 317 20.95 -48.95 3.87
CA LYS A 317 20.64 -49.21 2.44
C LYS A 317 19.14 -49.29 2.16
N ARG A 318 18.37 -48.38 2.76
CA ARG A 318 16.90 -48.44 2.79
C ARG A 318 16.28 -47.05 2.90
N VAL A 319 14.98 -46.98 2.63
CA VAL A 319 14.13 -45.84 2.97
C VAL A 319 13.18 -46.25 4.09
N MET A 320 13.07 -45.37 5.07
CA MET A 320 12.23 -45.52 6.25
C MET A 320 11.08 -44.50 6.21
N ARG A 321 10.02 -44.76 6.97
CA ARG A 321 8.87 -43.88 7.14
C ARG A 321 8.34 -43.94 8.57
N ALA A 322 7.80 -42.83 9.05
CA ALA A 322 7.05 -42.73 10.30
C ALA A 322 5.81 -41.82 10.12
N GLU A 323 4.94 -41.79 11.13
CA GLU A 323 3.99 -40.69 11.30
C GLU A 323 4.74 -39.37 11.54
N LEU A 324 4.06 -38.22 11.37
CA LEU A 324 4.68 -36.90 11.60
C LEU A 324 5.02 -36.60 13.07
N ASP A 325 4.51 -37.40 14.01
CA ASP A 325 4.96 -37.39 15.41
C ASP A 325 6.11 -38.37 15.68
N GLY A 326 6.62 -39.04 14.64
CA GLY A 326 7.70 -40.01 14.70
C GLY A 326 7.27 -41.41 15.14
N SER A 327 5.99 -41.63 15.45
CA SER A 327 5.50 -42.96 15.78
C SER A 327 5.53 -43.92 14.58
N ASN A 328 5.57 -45.22 14.88
CA ASN A 328 5.56 -46.32 13.90
C ASN A 328 6.66 -46.25 12.82
N PRO A 329 7.95 -46.10 13.19
CA PRO A 329 9.04 -46.14 12.22
C PRO A 329 9.09 -47.51 11.53
N THR A 330 8.93 -47.53 10.22
CA THR A 330 8.85 -48.73 9.39
C THR A 330 9.76 -48.61 8.17
N GLN A 331 10.38 -49.72 7.79
CA GLN A 331 11.11 -49.79 6.53
C GLN A 331 10.11 -49.85 5.38
N VAL A 332 10.25 -48.96 4.40
CA VAL A 332 9.39 -48.92 3.20
C VAL A 332 10.01 -49.78 2.10
N VAL A 333 11.29 -49.59 1.83
CA VAL A 333 12.03 -50.33 0.80
C VAL A 333 13.50 -50.46 1.19
N GLY A 334 14.12 -51.58 0.83
CA GLY A 334 15.55 -51.86 1.05
C GLY A 334 16.29 -52.12 -0.25
N GLY A 335 17.61 -52.36 -0.16
CA GLY A 335 18.44 -52.70 -1.31
C GLY A 335 18.87 -51.51 -2.17
N ILE A 336 18.74 -50.29 -1.66
CA ILE A 336 19.22 -49.07 -2.33
C ILE A 336 20.61 -48.76 -1.78
N ASP A 337 21.63 -48.75 -2.62
CA ASP A 337 23.00 -48.52 -2.18
C ASP A 337 23.26 -47.02 -1.97
N SER A 338 23.65 -46.63 -0.75
CA SER A 338 23.93 -45.23 -0.36
C SER A 338 22.80 -44.25 -0.74
N PRO A 339 21.55 -44.47 -0.30
CA PRO A 339 20.45 -43.55 -0.58
C PRO A 339 20.73 -42.19 0.06
N SER A 340 20.52 -41.12 -0.70
CA SER A 340 20.78 -39.74 -0.28
C SER A 340 19.46 -38.94 -0.24
N ALA A 341 19.27 -37.93 -1.09
CA ALA A 341 18.04 -37.16 -1.15
C ALA A 341 16.87 -37.98 -1.73
N LEU A 342 15.66 -37.64 -1.28
CA LEU A 342 14.41 -38.23 -1.74
C LEU A 342 13.35 -37.14 -1.96
N ALA A 343 12.45 -37.38 -2.90
CA ALA A 343 11.36 -36.48 -3.26
C ALA A 343 10.16 -37.28 -3.76
N PHE A 344 8.98 -36.66 -3.79
CA PHE A 344 7.73 -37.33 -4.11
C PHE A 344 7.11 -36.81 -5.39
N ASP A 345 6.54 -37.73 -6.16
CA ASP A 345 5.46 -37.42 -7.09
C ASP A 345 4.16 -37.93 -6.46
N VAL A 346 3.55 -37.07 -5.63
CA VAL A 346 2.39 -37.44 -4.81
C VAL A 346 1.18 -37.86 -5.66
N PRO A 347 0.78 -37.12 -6.72
CA PRO A 347 -0.36 -37.52 -7.57
C PRO A 347 -0.21 -38.90 -8.20
N SER A 348 1.01 -39.29 -8.59
CA SER A 348 1.28 -40.61 -9.18
C SER A 348 1.64 -41.68 -8.15
N GLY A 349 1.69 -41.33 -6.86
CA GLY A 349 2.05 -42.24 -5.77
C GLY A 349 3.47 -42.79 -5.85
N LYS A 350 4.43 -41.99 -6.33
CA LYS A 350 5.84 -42.42 -6.51
C LYS A 350 6.78 -41.68 -5.58
N VAL A 351 7.84 -42.39 -5.17
CA VAL A 351 8.99 -41.85 -4.44
C VAL A 351 10.22 -41.97 -5.32
N TYR A 352 11.02 -40.92 -5.37
CA TYR A 352 12.29 -40.87 -6.07
C TYR A 352 13.41 -40.75 -5.05
N VAL A 353 14.52 -41.43 -5.30
CA VAL A 353 15.73 -41.39 -4.49
C VAL A 353 16.93 -41.23 -5.41
N ILE A 354 17.82 -40.30 -5.08
CA ILE A 354 19.15 -40.25 -5.67
C ILE A 354 20.16 -40.90 -4.74
N THR A 355 21.07 -41.69 -5.31
CA THR A 355 22.13 -42.34 -4.53
C THR A 355 23.42 -41.54 -4.55
N TYR A 356 24.20 -41.61 -3.47
CA TYR A 356 25.41 -40.82 -3.31
C TYR A 356 26.63 -41.41 -4.02
N ASN A 357 26.93 -42.71 -3.85
CA ASN A 357 28.21 -43.28 -4.29
C ASN A 357 28.25 -43.65 -5.79
N ASN A 358 27.13 -44.08 -6.36
CA ASN A 358 27.04 -44.56 -7.75
C ASN A 358 26.07 -43.73 -8.61
N THR A 359 25.61 -42.60 -8.07
CA THR A 359 24.64 -41.64 -8.62
C THR A 359 23.66 -42.23 -9.62
N ARG A 360 22.63 -42.87 -9.05
CA ARG A 360 21.47 -43.43 -9.74
C ARG A 360 20.22 -42.71 -9.29
N LEU A 361 19.26 -42.59 -10.20
CA LEU A 361 17.88 -42.26 -9.86
C LEU A 361 17.11 -43.57 -9.75
N VAL A 362 16.52 -43.76 -8.58
CA VAL A 362 15.73 -44.94 -8.23
C VAL A 362 14.31 -44.47 -7.93
N ARG A 363 13.33 -45.23 -8.38
CA ARG A 363 11.90 -44.96 -8.18
C ARG A 363 11.21 -46.17 -7.59
N PHE A 364 10.21 -45.94 -6.74
CA PHE A 364 9.31 -46.97 -6.21
C PHE A 364 7.94 -46.35 -5.87
N ASN A 365 6.94 -47.19 -5.58
CA ASN A 365 5.61 -46.76 -5.14
C ASN A 365 5.64 -46.30 -3.67
N LEU A 366 4.70 -45.44 -3.22
CA LEU A 366 4.60 -45.00 -1.81
C LEU A 366 4.52 -46.14 -0.78
N ASP A 367 4.05 -47.32 -1.19
CA ASP A 367 3.96 -48.55 -0.39
C ASP A 367 5.24 -49.39 -0.37
N GLY A 368 6.28 -49.00 -1.12
CA GLY A 368 7.56 -49.70 -1.22
C GLY A 368 7.69 -50.67 -2.40
N THR A 369 6.61 -50.90 -3.15
CA THR A 369 6.62 -51.84 -4.30
C THR A 369 7.24 -51.21 -5.56
N ASN A 370 7.56 -52.06 -6.55
CA ASN A 370 8.07 -51.64 -7.86
C ASN A 370 9.35 -50.79 -7.79
N LEU A 371 10.33 -51.23 -7.00
CA LEU A 371 11.65 -50.63 -6.97
C LEU A 371 12.38 -50.82 -8.30
N GLU A 372 12.76 -49.72 -8.94
CA GLU A 372 13.43 -49.72 -10.24
C GLU A 372 14.49 -48.61 -10.33
N THR A 373 15.56 -48.86 -11.08
CA THR A 373 16.53 -47.83 -11.44
C THR A 373 16.10 -47.20 -12.76
N ILE A 374 15.79 -45.91 -12.74
CA ILE A 374 15.32 -45.15 -13.91
C ILE A 374 16.43 -44.30 -14.55
N GLY A 375 17.49 -44.01 -13.81
CA GLY A 375 18.65 -43.28 -14.32
C GLY A 375 19.95 -43.85 -13.74
N SER A 376 20.99 -43.95 -14.57
CA SER A 376 22.31 -44.44 -14.18
C SER A 376 23.41 -43.68 -14.89
N GLY A 377 24.63 -43.68 -14.34
CA GLY A 377 25.76 -42.96 -14.94
C GLY A 377 25.61 -41.44 -14.90
N LEU A 378 24.87 -40.91 -13.91
CA LEU A 378 24.52 -39.48 -13.83
C LEU A 378 25.68 -38.59 -13.32
N GLY A 379 26.86 -39.16 -13.09
CA GLY A 379 28.08 -38.44 -12.70
C GLY A 379 28.06 -37.91 -11.26
N GLY A 380 29.24 -37.57 -10.72
CA GLY A 380 29.37 -36.98 -9.38
C GLY A 380 28.81 -37.84 -8.24
N GLN A 381 28.50 -37.21 -7.10
CA GLN A 381 27.84 -37.84 -5.94
C GLN A 381 26.48 -37.20 -5.69
N GLY A 382 25.38 -37.93 -5.85
CA GLY A 382 24.03 -37.38 -5.69
C GLY A 382 23.74 -36.86 -4.29
N VAL A 383 23.22 -35.62 -4.17
CA VAL A 383 23.01 -34.95 -2.87
C VAL A 383 21.71 -34.15 -2.74
N GLY A 384 21.04 -33.81 -3.83
CA GLY A 384 19.77 -33.08 -3.81
C GLY A 384 18.81 -33.63 -4.84
N LEU A 385 17.52 -33.58 -4.51
CA LEU A 385 16.44 -34.09 -5.35
C LEU A 385 15.18 -33.28 -5.12
N ALA A 386 14.51 -32.88 -6.20
CA ALA A 386 13.21 -32.24 -6.18
C ALA A 386 12.38 -32.74 -7.37
N VAL A 387 11.06 -32.78 -7.21
CA VAL A 387 10.15 -33.32 -8.22
C VAL A 387 9.06 -32.30 -8.52
N ASP A 388 8.90 -31.99 -9.80
CA ASP A 388 7.75 -31.27 -10.33
C ASP A 388 6.79 -32.29 -10.97
N SER A 389 5.78 -32.67 -10.19
CA SER A 389 4.73 -33.59 -10.65
C SER A 389 3.93 -33.04 -11.82
N SER A 390 3.73 -31.72 -11.90
CA SER A 390 2.88 -31.09 -12.91
C SER A 390 3.58 -30.97 -14.27
N GLY A 391 4.86 -30.63 -14.26
CA GLY A 391 5.71 -30.57 -15.45
C GLY A 391 6.33 -31.91 -15.85
N GLY A 392 6.17 -32.96 -15.02
CA GLY A 392 6.71 -34.28 -15.30
C GLY A 392 8.25 -34.31 -15.26
N LYS A 393 8.85 -33.56 -14.32
CA LYS A 393 10.31 -33.41 -14.21
C LYS A 393 10.84 -33.83 -12.84
N VAL A 394 12.07 -34.36 -12.86
CA VAL A 394 12.90 -34.55 -11.68
C VAL A 394 14.16 -33.68 -11.81
N TYR A 395 14.42 -32.89 -10.80
CA TYR A 395 15.61 -32.04 -10.68
C TYR A 395 16.54 -32.70 -9.67
N TYR A 396 17.83 -32.73 -9.98
CA TYR A 396 18.81 -33.32 -9.08
C TYR A 396 20.14 -32.58 -9.10
N SER A 397 20.84 -32.64 -7.97
CA SER A 397 22.19 -32.11 -7.83
C SER A 397 23.17 -33.21 -7.46
N THR A 398 24.41 -33.01 -7.90
CA THR A 398 25.56 -33.86 -7.56
C THR A 398 26.61 -32.99 -6.90
N ARG A 399 27.40 -33.52 -5.95
CA ARG A 399 28.58 -32.82 -5.43
C ARG A 399 29.49 -32.46 -6.59
N GLY A 400 29.53 -31.18 -6.89
CA GLY A 400 30.09 -30.63 -8.13
C GLY A 400 29.48 -29.26 -8.42
N ASN A 401 29.62 -28.82 -9.67
CA ASN A 401 29.34 -27.44 -10.08
C ASN A 401 28.02 -27.27 -10.84
N SER A 402 27.11 -28.26 -10.81
CA SER A 402 25.95 -28.29 -11.70
C SER A 402 24.68 -28.87 -11.06
N ILE A 403 23.53 -28.41 -11.56
CA ILE A 403 22.18 -28.95 -11.31
C ILE A 403 21.64 -29.48 -12.63
N TYR A 404 20.92 -30.58 -12.58
CA TYR A 404 20.41 -31.29 -13.74
C TYR A 404 18.89 -31.44 -13.65
N VAL A 405 18.27 -31.64 -14.81
CA VAL A 405 16.85 -31.94 -14.96
C VAL A 405 16.70 -33.16 -15.86
N ALA A 406 15.76 -34.04 -15.54
CA ALA A 406 15.35 -35.17 -16.36
C ALA A 406 13.83 -35.31 -16.35
N ASN A 407 13.30 -36.14 -17.24
CA ASN A 407 11.90 -36.59 -17.15
C ASN A 407 11.71 -37.51 -15.93
N LEU A 408 10.47 -37.66 -15.45
CA LEU A 408 10.13 -38.58 -14.34
C LEU A 408 10.47 -40.06 -14.59
N ASP A 409 10.73 -40.46 -15.84
CA ASP A 409 11.22 -41.78 -16.20
C ASP A 409 12.76 -41.86 -16.28
N GLY A 410 13.47 -40.79 -15.91
CA GLY A 410 14.93 -40.67 -15.95
C GLY A 410 15.51 -40.35 -17.34
N SER A 411 14.67 -40.26 -18.38
CA SER A 411 15.12 -39.92 -19.73
C SER A 411 15.44 -38.41 -19.87
N ASN A 412 16.17 -38.06 -20.94
CA ASN A 412 16.50 -36.67 -21.30
C ASN A 412 17.16 -35.88 -20.16
N ALA A 413 18.07 -36.52 -19.43
CA ALA A 413 18.86 -35.84 -18.42
C ALA A 413 19.78 -34.80 -19.08
N THR A 414 19.59 -33.53 -18.72
CA THR A 414 20.37 -32.38 -19.21
C THR A 414 20.81 -31.50 -18.06
N THR A 415 21.93 -30.80 -18.22
CA THR A 415 22.36 -29.79 -17.26
C THR A 415 21.47 -28.55 -17.35
N LEU A 416 20.98 -28.07 -16.21
CA LEU A 416 20.11 -26.90 -16.08
C LEU A 416 20.91 -25.68 -15.60
N VAL A 417 21.72 -25.86 -14.55
CA VAL A 417 22.59 -24.80 -14.00
C VAL A 417 24.02 -25.31 -14.00
N THR A 418 24.96 -24.47 -14.43
CA THR A 418 26.41 -24.77 -14.49
C THR A 418 27.23 -23.76 -13.67
N ASN A 419 28.54 -23.99 -13.56
CA ASN A 419 29.51 -23.04 -13.01
C ASN A 419 29.27 -22.64 -11.54
N GLN A 420 28.72 -23.55 -10.76
CA GLN A 420 28.56 -23.39 -9.31
C GLN A 420 29.81 -23.86 -8.56
N ASN A 421 30.05 -23.40 -7.32
CA ASN A 421 31.23 -23.87 -6.57
C ASN A 421 31.02 -25.29 -6.06
N THR A 422 29.96 -25.51 -5.27
CA THR A 422 29.55 -26.86 -4.86
C THR A 422 28.06 -26.88 -4.53
N VAL A 423 27.26 -27.51 -5.38
CA VAL A 423 25.82 -27.64 -5.15
C VAL A 423 25.54 -28.74 -4.12
N HIS A 424 24.60 -28.47 -3.22
CA HIS A 424 24.06 -29.43 -2.25
C HIS A 424 22.53 -29.53 -2.36
N GLY A 425 21.77 -29.42 -1.26
CA GLY A 425 20.32 -29.52 -1.27
C GLY A 425 19.67 -28.55 -2.24
N ILE A 426 18.58 -29.00 -2.88
CA ILE A 426 17.79 -28.22 -3.82
C ILE A 426 16.33 -28.23 -3.39
N ALA A 427 15.61 -27.18 -3.76
CA ALA A 427 14.16 -27.08 -3.61
C ALA A 427 13.58 -26.35 -4.82
N ILE A 428 12.29 -26.55 -5.11
CA ILE A 428 11.61 -25.89 -6.23
C ILE A 428 10.33 -25.25 -5.76
N ASP A 429 9.98 -24.14 -6.40
CA ASP A 429 8.67 -23.50 -6.34
C ASP A 429 8.11 -23.49 -7.76
N VAL A 430 7.25 -24.46 -8.05
CA VAL A 430 6.67 -24.65 -9.38
C VAL A 430 5.76 -23.49 -9.75
N THR A 431 5.02 -22.93 -8.79
CA THR A 431 4.09 -21.82 -9.01
C THR A 431 4.85 -20.55 -9.38
N ALA A 432 5.95 -20.25 -8.68
CA ALA A 432 6.81 -19.11 -9.00
C ALA A 432 7.78 -19.39 -10.16
N GLY A 433 7.89 -20.64 -10.64
CA GLY A 433 8.86 -21.05 -11.65
C GLY A 433 10.31 -20.90 -11.19
N ARG A 434 10.60 -21.16 -9.91
CA ARG A 434 11.94 -20.98 -9.31
C ARG A 434 12.56 -22.29 -8.82
N LEU A 435 13.86 -22.41 -9.03
CA LEU A 435 14.76 -23.41 -8.44
C LEU A 435 15.63 -22.74 -7.39
N TYR A 436 15.82 -23.39 -6.26
CA TYR A 436 16.69 -22.93 -5.18
C TYR A 436 17.73 -24.00 -4.83
N TRP A 437 18.94 -23.59 -4.45
CA TRP A 437 19.97 -24.51 -3.98
C TRP A 437 20.90 -23.90 -2.95
N ALA A 438 21.48 -24.78 -2.14
CA ALA A 438 22.59 -24.46 -1.26
C ALA A 438 23.92 -24.55 -2.03
N ASP A 439 24.65 -23.42 -2.14
CA ASP A 439 26.06 -23.42 -2.53
C ASP A 439 26.92 -23.63 -1.28
N TRP A 440 27.42 -24.84 -1.13
CA TRP A 440 28.15 -25.31 0.04
C TRP A 440 29.49 -24.60 0.24
N LEU A 441 30.25 -24.33 -0.83
CA LEU A 441 31.53 -23.62 -0.72
C LEU A 441 31.39 -22.11 -0.94
N GLY A 442 30.35 -21.68 -1.66
CA GLY A 442 30.02 -20.26 -1.79
C GLY A 442 29.34 -19.67 -0.56
N GLU A 443 28.93 -20.50 0.41
CA GLU A 443 28.25 -20.10 1.65
C GLU A 443 26.97 -19.29 1.42
N VAL A 444 26.28 -19.55 0.31
CA VAL A 444 25.12 -18.76 -0.13
C VAL A 444 24.00 -19.68 -0.61
N LEU A 445 22.75 -19.32 -0.34
CA LEU A 445 21.59 -19.87 -1.04
C LEU A 445 21.41 -19.10 -2.34
N ARG A 446 21.21 -19.82 -3.43
CA ARG A 446 21.00 -19.24 -4.75
C ARG A 446 19.64 -19.64 -5.29
N SER A 447 19.16 -18.86 -6.25
CA SER A 447 17.95 -19.15 -7.01
C SER A 447 18.17 -18.95 -8.50
N ALA A 448 17.37 -19.59 -9.32
CA ALA A 448 17.36 -19.47 -10.77
C ALA A 448 15.95 -19.76 -11.31
N ASN A 449 15.71 -19.40 -12.57
CA ASN A 449 14.52 -19.79 -13.30
C ASN A 449 14.48 -21.32 -13.46
N LEU A 450 13.36 -21.93 -13.08
CA LEU A 450 13.19 -23.39 -13.10
C LEU A 450 13.20 -23.95 -14.53
N ALA A 451 12.72 -23.16 -15.50
CA ALA A 451 12.57 -23.57 -16.88
C ALA A 451 13.91 -23.75 -17.62
N ASP A 452 14.90 -22.89 -17.35
CA ASP A 452 16.13 -22.81 -18.14
C ASP A 452 17.41 -22.57 -17.31
N GLY A 453 17.30 -22.42 -15.99
CA GLY A 453 18.45 -22.16 -15.12
C GLY A 453 19.05 -20.76 -15.23
N SER A 454 18.39 -19.83 -15.94
CA SER A 454 18.81 -18.44 -16.06
C SER A 454 18.47 -17.61 -14.80
N ASP A 455 18.86 -16.33 -14.79
CA ASP A 455 18.58 -15.40 -13.69
C ASP A 455 19.06 -15.91 -12.33
N ILE A 456 20.36 -16.24 -12.27
CA ILE A 456 20.98 -16.70 -11.02
C ILE A 456 21.07 -15.52 -10.06
N GLN A 457 20.39 -15.62 -8.92
CA GLN A 457 20.37 -14.61 -7.86
C GLN A 457 20.82 -15.22 -6.54
N ASP A 458 21.56 -14.44 -5.75
CA ASP A 458 21.88 -14.78 -4.37
C ASP A 458 20.65 -14.44 -3.49
N VAL A 459 20.30 -15.36 -2.57
CA VAL A 459 19.11 -15.26 -1.71
C VAL A 459 19.53 -15.02 -0.25
N SER A 460 20.48 -15.78 0.30
CA SER A 460 20.85 -15.64 1.71
C SER A 460 22.05 -14.72 1.92
N SER A 461 22.09 -14.01 3.05
CA SER A 461 23.28 -13.33 3.58
C SER A 461 24.04 -14.12 4.67
N GLY A 462 23.64 -15.38 4.90
CA GLY A 462 24.16 -16.21 6.00
C GLY A 462 25.63 -16.59 5.87
N SER A 463 26.27 -16.93 7.00
CA SER A 463 27.66 -17.38 7.06
C SER A 463 27.74 -18.90 7.22
N GLY A 464 28.68 -19.52 6.51
CA GLY A 464 28.97 -20.94 6.64
C GLY A 464 28.37 -21.85 5.56
N ARG A 465 28.84 -23.10 5.55
CA ARG A 465 28.54 -24.07 4.50
C ARG A 465 27.12 -24.64 4.62
N ASN A 466 26.30 -24.48 3.59
CA ASN A 466 24.88 -24.86 3.58
C ASN A 466 24.66 -26.30 3.06
N LEU A 467 24.02 -27.18 3.84
CA LEU A 467 23.86 -28.62 3.51
C LEU A 467 22.54 -28.95 2.82
N SER A 468 21.45 -28.81 3.56
CA SER A 468 20.12 -29.25 3.14
C SER A 468 19.25 -28.02 3.02
N LEU A 469 18.35 -28.04 2.05
CA LEU A 469 17.45 -26.95 1.74
C LEU A 469 16.03 -27.51 1.62
N ALA A 470 15.08 -26.82 2.23
CA ALA A 470 13.66 -27.07 2.07
C ALA A 470 12.93 -25.75 1.79
N TRP A 471 11.82 -25.86 1.09
CA TRP A 471 10.97 -24.72 0.74
C TRP A 471 9.59 -24.89 1.40
N MET A 472 8.99 -23.79 1.81
CA MET A 472 7.62 -23.75 2.32
C MET A 472 6.87 -22.62 1.60
N PRO A 473 5.68 -22.87 1.04
CA PRO A 473 4.87 -21.84 0.41
C PRO A 473 4.46 -20.75 1.41
N ALA A 474 4.05 -19.61 0.85
CA ALA A 474 3.48 -18.52 1.63
C ALA A 474 2.21 -18.97 2.41
N PRO A 475 1.90 -18.29 3.53
CA PRO A 475 0.78 -18.62 4.38
C PRO A 475 -0.61 -18.78 3.80
#